data_AF-A0A238X3L7-F1
#
_entry.id   AF-A0A238X3L7-F1
#
_cell.length_a   1.000
_cell.length_b   1.000
_cell.length_c   1.000
_cell.angle_alpha   90.00
_cell.angle_beta   90.00
_cell.angle_gamma   90.00
#
_symmetry.space_group_name_H-M   'P 1'
#
loop_
_entity.id
_entity.type
_entity.pdbx_description
1 polymer ?
#
loop_
_entity_poly.entity_id
_entity_poly.type
_entity_poly.pdbx_seq_one_letter_code
_entity_poly.pdbx_strand_id
1 'polypeptide(L)' 'MSWWHRLDGRIIVDDGDNVYVIHPDDPDHPDNIRDDDAHSPCEGG' A
#
# COMPACT_ATOMS: atom_id res chain seq x y z
N MET A 1 10.90 -6.99 -8.55
CA MET A 1 10.96 -6.01 -9.66
C MET A 1 10.18 -4.81 -9.17
N SER A 2 10.78 -3.62 -9.09
CA SER A 2 10.11 -2.48 -8.45
C SER A 2 9.19 -1.73 -9.41
N TRP A 3 7.96 -1.42 -8.99
CA TRP A 3 6.97 -0.65 -9.75
C TRP A 3 6.24 0.34 -8.85
N TRP A 4 5.61 1.37 -9.43
CA TRP A 4 4.79 2.33 -8.69
C TRP A 4 3.50 2.66 -9.45
N HIS A 5 2.43 2.95 -8.72
CA HIS A 5 1.14 3.34 -9.26
C HIS A 5 0.52 4.48 -8.45
N ARG A 6 -0.35 5.29 -9.07
CA ARG A 6 -1.06 6.38 -8.39
C ARG A 6 -2.56 6.15 -8.45
N LEU A 7 -3.21 6.12 -7.29
CA LEU A 7 -4.65 5.88 -7.14
C LEU A 7 -5.23 6.87 -6.13
N ASP A 8 -6.30 7.59 -6.50
CA ASP A 8 -7.02 8.53 -5.61
C ASP A 8 -6.11 9.46 -4.78
N GLY A 9 -5.07 10.00 -5.42
CA GLY A 9 -4.10 10.90 -4.79
C GLY A 9 -2.96 10.21 -4.04
N ARG A 10 -3.07 8.92 -3.73
CA ARG A 10 -2.05 8.10 -3.04
C ARG A 10 -1.07 7.47 -4.03
N ILE A 11 0.14 7.19 -3.58
CA ILE A 11 1.16 6.50 -4.38
C ILE A 11 1.40 5.12 -3.76
N ILE A 12 1.23 4.07 -4.56
CA ILE A 12 1.52 2.69 -4.18
C ILE A 12 2.90 2.35 -4.77
N VAL A 13 3.83 1.91 -3.93
CA VAL A 13 5.20 1.55 -4.33
C VAL A 13 5.48 0.11 -3.92
N ASP A 14 5.89 -0.72 -4.87
CA ASP A 14 6.41 -2.06 -4.62
C ASP A 14 7.94 -2.02 -4.79
N ASP A 15 8.67 -2.35 -3.73
CA ASP A 15 10.13 -2.40 -3.78
C ASP A 15 10.65 -3.80 -4.20
N GLY A 16 9.81 -4.83 -4.04
CA GLY A 16 10.10 -6.23 -4.31
C GLY A 16 10.08 -7.10 -3.06
N ASP A 17 10.36 -6.50 -1.90
CA ASP A 17 10.23 -7.14 -0.58
C ASP A 17 8.99 -6.63 0.19
N ASN A 18 8.55 -5.39 -0.06
CA ASN A 18 7.39 -4.79 0.59
C ASN A 18 6.59 -3.91 -0.38
N VAL A 19 5.35 -3.64 0.01
CA VAL A 19 4.45 -2.70 -0.64
C VAL A 19 4.11 -1.58 0.33
N TYR A 20 4.27 -0.34 -0.11
CA TYR A 20 4.00 0.86 0.68
C TYR A 20 2.94 1.72 0.02
N VAL A 21 2.13 2.38 0.84
CA VAL A 21 1.23 3.44 0.39
C VAL A 21 1.71 4.77 0.97
N ILE A 22 2.06 5.70 0.08
CA ILE A 22 2.45 7.05 0.42
C ILE A 22 1.23 7.95 0.29
N HIS A 23 0.83 8.53 1.41
CA HIS A 23 -0.20 9.56 1.48
C HIS A 23 0.43 10.92 1.15
N PRO A 24 -0.09 11.69 0.19
CA PRO A 24 0.48 12.99 -0.17
C PRO A 24 0.36 14.03 0.96
N ASP A 25 -0.62 13.84 1.85
CA ASP A 25 -0.84 14.68 3.03
C ASP A 25 0.13 14.35 4.19
N ASP A 26 0.75 13.16 4.16
CA ASP A 26 1.74 12.71 5.14
C ASP A 26 2.82 11.83 4.48
N PRO A 27 3.66 12.41 3.59
CA PRO A 27 4.59 11.64 2.78
C PRO A 27 5.75 11.04 3.59
N ASP A 28 5.98 11.54 4.79
CA ASP A 28 7.02 11.07 5.72
C ASP A 28 6.59 9.83 6.53
N HIS A 29 5.31 9.44 6.46
CA HIS A 29 4.77 8.26 7.14
C HIS A 29 4.13 7.29 6.13
N PRO A 30 4.93 6.63 5.27
CA PRO A 30 4.38 5.62 4.37
C PRO A 30 3.87 4.42 5.16
N ASP A 31 2.61 4.06 4.93
CA ASP A 31 2.01 2.85 5.49
C ASP A 31 2.60 1.62 4.79
N ASN A 32 3.28 0.75 5.54
CA ASN A 32 3.75 -0.55 5.03
C ASN A 32 2.60 -1.56 5.16
N ILE A 33 2.08 -2.00 4.02
CA ILE A 33 1.00 -2.99 3.98
C ILE A 33 1.65 -4.35 3.83
N ARG A 34 1.70 -5.12 4.92
CA ARG A 34 2.10 -6.52 4.87
C ARG A 34 0.90 -7.37 4.48
N ASP A 35 1.15 -8.52 3.86
CA ASP A 35 0.09 -9.48 3.48
C ASP A 35 -0.77 -9.92 4.69
N ASP A 36 -0.23 -9.86 5.90
CA ASP A 36 -0.93 -10.11 7.19
C ASP A 36 -1.79 -8.92 7.66
N ASP A 37 -1.47 -7.69 7.22
CA ASP A 37 -2.25 -6.46 7.48
C ASP A 37 -3.41 -6.28 6.49
N ALA A 38 -3.39 -7.01 5.37
CA ALA A 38 -4.55 -7.19 4.52
C ALA A 38 -5.58 -8.05 5.27
N HIS A 39 -6.36 -7.40 6.14
CA HIS A 39 -7.59 -7.96 6.65
C HIS A 39 -8.40 -8.43 5.45
N SER A 40 -8.49 -9.75 5.26
CA SER A 40 -9.30 -10.33 4.20
C SER A 40 -10.73 -9.81 4.34
N PRO A 41 -11.34 -9.10 3.37
CA PRO A 41 -12.79 -9.03 3.33
C PRO A 41 -13.28 -10.38 2.81
N CYS A 42 -13.33 -11.38 3.68
CA CYS A 42 -13.95 -12.66 3.40
C CYS A 42 -14.67 -13.17 4.66
N GLU A 43 -15.67 -12.42 5.10
CA GLU A 43 -16.86 -13.02 5.71
C GLU A 43 -18.04 -12.72 4.78
N GLY A 44 -18.80 -13.78 4.47
CA GLY A 44 -19.62 -13.91 3.28
C GLY A 44 -20.82 -12.97 3.16
N GLY A 45 -21.17 -12.71 1.90
CA GLY A 45 -22.47 -12.24 1.43
C GLY A 45 -22.79 -12.96 0.13
#